data_AF-A0A9X0JPT7-F1
#
_entry.id   AF-A0A9X0JPT7-F1
#
_cell.length_a   1.000
_cell.length_b   1.000
_cell.length_c   1.000
_cell.angle_alpha   90.00
_cell.angle_beta   90.00
_cell.angle_gamma   90.00
#
_symmetry.space_group_name_H-M   'P 1'
#
loop_
_entity.id
_entity.type
_entity.pdbx_description
1 polymer ?
#
loop_
_entity_poly.entity_id
_entity_poly.type
_entity_poly.pdbx_seq_one_letter_code
_entity_poly.pdbx_strand_id
1 'polypeptide(L)'
;MGNIPKISSHQSNPNIPSQQVNPNTQQGNIKKTRRRIITTLVFILPIIFVVQYSLNNQQEMIKEKQITLNTEQQKLSSVKKDGHSLNNDVKALTSSEEEILKFARKLYGFSKPNETIFQITE
;
A
#
# COMPACT_ATOMS: atom_id res chain seq x y z
N MET A 1 54.79 -10.21 -71.16
CA MET A 1 53.78 -10.44 -70.10
C MET A 1 53.69 -9.15 -69.30
N GLY A 2 52.59 -8.40 -69.24
CA GLY A 2 51.27 -8.56 -69.85
C GLY A 2 50.71 -7.20 -70.30
N ASN A 3 49.77 -7.25 -71.25
CA ASN A 3 49.13 -6.08 -71.84
C ASN A 3 47.90 -5.72 -70.99
N ILE A 4 47.91 -4.57 -70.34
CA ILE A 4 46.77 -4.04 -69.59
C ILE A 4 45.94 -3.19 -70.57
N PRO A 5 44.62 -3.42 -70.73
CA PRO A 5 43.83 -2.61 -71.65
C PRO A 5 43.62 -1.22 -71.07
N LYS A 6 43.94 -0.22 -71.90
CA LYS A 6 43.52 1.18 -71.74
C LYS A 6 42.02 1.23 -71.99
N ILE A 7 41.23 1.50 -70.95
CA ILE A 7 39.79 1.74 -71.11
C ILE A 7 39.47 3.17 -70.70
N SER A 8 38.77 3.81 -71.64
CA SER A 8 38.45 5.22 -71.76
C SER A 8 37.73 5.79 -70.53
N SER A 9 38.24 6.90 -70.03
CA SER A 9 37.50 7.88 -69.24
C SER A 9 36.40 8.49 -70.11
N HIS A 10 35.13 8.14 -69.87
CA HIS A 10 33.95 8.98 -70.08
C HIS A 10 32.71 8.18 -69.66
N GLN A 11 32.24 8.36 -68.42
CA GLN A 11 30.79 8.25 -68.18
C GLN A 11 30.39 9.19 -67.04
N SER A 12 30.16 10.43 -67.45
CA SER A 12 29.40 11.42 -66.71
C SER A 12 27.89 11.11 -66.78
N ASN A 13 27.26 11.18 -65.59
CA ASN A 13 25.87 11.60 -65.31
C ASN A 13 24.72 10.57 -65.40
N PRO A 14 23.54 10.82 -64.78
CA PRO A 14 23.18 11.70 -63.64
C PRO A 14 22.32 10.98 -62.56
N ASN A 15 21.97 11.72 -61.49
CA ASN A 15 20.86 11.46 -60.55
C ASN A 15 21.11 10.55 -59.35
N ILE A 16 22.05 10.93 -58.50
CA ILE A 16 21.80 10.79 -57.06
C ILE A 16 21.48 12.20 -56.58
N PRO A 17 20.24 12.50 -56.12
CA PRO A 17 19.97 13.76 -55.45
C PRO A 17 20.85 13.75 -54.21
N SER A 18 21.91 14.56 -54.21
CA SER A 18 22.54 14.94 -52.96
C SER A 18 21.44 15.65 -52.17
N GLN A 19 20.84 14.94 -51.22
CA GLN A 19 20.03 15.58 -50.18
C GLN A 19 21.00 16.47 -49.40
N GLN A 20 21.18 17.70 -49.88
CA GLN A 20 21.65 18.80 -49.09
C GLN A 20 20.58 19.03 -48.02
N VAL A 21 20.74 18.30 -46.92
CA VAL A 21 20.00 18.52 -45.69
C VAL A 21 20.37 19.92 -45.24
N ASN A 22 19.50 20.88 -45.52
CA ASN A 22 19.67 22.25 -45.07
C ASN A 22 19.60 22.25 -43.52
N PRO A 23 20.70 22.61 -42.83
CA PRO A 23 20.76 22.54 -41.37
C PRO A 23 19.74 23.46 -40.69
N ASN A 24 19.31 24.53 -41.38
CA ASN A 24 18.26 25.43 -40.88
C ASN A 24 16.89 24.74 -40.79
N THR A 25 16.60 23.79 -41.68
CA THR A 25 15.34 23.04 -41.68
C THR A 25 15.31 22.00 -40.55
N GLN A 26 16.43 21.32 -40.28
CA GLN A 26 16.53 20.40 -39.15
C GLN A 26 16.42 21.14 -37.80
N GLN A 27 17.08 22.29 -37.66
CA GLN A 27 17.01 23.08 -36.42
C GLN A 27 15.60 23.64 -36.16
N GLY A 28 14.87 24.05 -37.21
CA GLY A 28 13.47 24.45 -37.12
C GLY A 28 12.53 23.31 -36.69
N ASN A 29 12.80 22.09 -37.16
CA ASN A 29 12.00 20.91 -36.83
C ASN A 29 12.22 20.47 -35.37
N ILE A 30 13.46 20.49 -34.88
CA ILE A 30 13.78 20.17 -33.47
C ILE A 30 13.11 21.18 -32.51
N LYS A 31 13.12 22.49 -32.85
CA LYS A 31 12.43 23.53 -32.07
C LYS A 31 10.91 23.32 -32.02
N LYS A 32 10.30 22.91 -33.13
CA LYS A 32 8.86 22.59 -33.21
C LYS A 32 8.51 21.34 -32.40
N THR A 33 9.33 20.28 -32.48
CA THR A 33 9.13 19.05 -31.70
C THR A 33 9.29 19.30 -30.20
N ARG A 34 10.30 20.08 -29.79
CA ARG A 34 10.49 20.46 -28.38
C ARG A 34 9.32 21.27 -27.84
N ARG A 35 8.77 22.20 -28.64
CA ARG A 35 7.58 22.96 -28.27
C ARG A 35 6.38 22.03 -28.05
N ARG A 36 6.16 21.04 -28.93
CA ARG A 36 5.09 20.04 -28.77
C ARG A 36 5.26 19.22 -27.50
N ILE A 37 6.47 18.74 -27.20
CA ILE A 37 6.75 17.98 -25.96
C ILE A 37 6.46 18.82 -24.71
N ILE A 38 6.94 20.08 -24.68
CA ILE A 38 6.69 21.00 -23.56
C ILE A 38 5.18 21.24 -23.40
N THR A 39 4.46 21.49 -24.49
CA THR A 39 3.02 21.69 -24.45
C THR A 39 2.30 20.45 -23.90
N THR A 40 2.66 19.25 -24.34
CA THR A 40 2.07 18.00 -23.83
C THR A 40 2.38 17.80 -22.34
N LEU A 41 3.60 18.10 -21.89
CA LEU A 41 3.98 18.02 -20.48
C LEU A 41 3.17 18.96 -19.58
N VAL A 42 2.92 20.19 -20.04
CA VAL A 42 2.09 21.17 -19.31
C VAL A 42 0.67 20.67 -19.09
N PHE A 43 0.11 19.91 -20.04
CA PHE A 43 -1.23 19.33 -19.88
C PHE A 43 -1.24 18.06 -19.01
N ILE A 44 -0.19 17.24 -19.04
CA ILE A 44 -0.15 15.96 -18.31
C ILE A 44 0.24 16.12 -16.84
N LEU A 45 1.22 16.98 -16.53
CA LEU A 45 1.70 17.21 -15.16
C LEU A 45 0.60 17.57 -14.14
N PRO A 46 -0.33 18.51 -14.41
CA PRO A 46 -1.37 18.85 -13.45
C PRO A 46 -2.33 17.68 -13.20
N ILE A 47 -2.60 16.86 -14.21
CA ILE A 47 -3.46 15.67 -14.06
C ILE A 47 -2.80 14.67 -13.10
N ILE A 48 -1.50 14.39 -13.29
CA ILE A 48 -0.75 13.49 -12.39
C ILE A 48 -0.73 14.07 -10.98
N PHE A 49 -0.51 15.37 -10.83
CA PHE A 49 -0.48 16.02 -9.52
C PHE A 49 -1.82 15.90 -8.78
N VAL A 50 -2.95 16.16 -9.46
CA VAL A 50 -4.30 16.04 -8.87
C VAL A 50 -4.59 14.59 -8.46
N VAL A 51 -4.26 13.62 -9.31
CA VAL A 51 -4.46 12.19 -8.99
C VAL A 51 -3.63 11.79 -7.78
N GLN A 52 -2.35 12.15 -7.74
CA GLN A 52 -1.47 11.82 -6.61
C GLN A 52 -1.92 12.50 -5.31
N TYR A 53 -2.32 13.76 -5.38
CA TYR A 53 -2.84 14.49 -4.23
C TYR A 53 -4.12 13.85 -3.69
N SER A 54 -5.06 13.49 -4.57
CA SER A 54 -6.31 12.82 -4.20
C SER A 54 -6.06 11.44 -3.59
N LEU A 55 -5.18 10.63 -4.21
CA LEU A 55 -4.83 9.31 -3.70
C LEU A 55 -4.13 9.40 -2.34
N ASN A 56 -3.20 10.36 -2.14
CA ASN A 56 -2.53 10.54 -0.86
C ASN A 56 -3.51 10.91 0.26
N ASN A 57 -4.41 11.85 -0.02
CA ASN A 57 -5.43 12.27 0.95
C ASN A 57 -6.41 11.11 1.28
N GLN A 58 -6.75 10.29 0.29
CA GLN A 58 -7.55 9.08 0.52
C GLN A 58 -6.81 8.04 1.36
N GLN A 59 -5.49 7.86 1.17
CA GLN A 59 -4.71 6.92 1.97
C GLN A 59 -4.62 7.32 3.44
N GLU A 60 -4.50 8.61 3.76
CA GLU A 60 -4.51 9.08 5.15
C GLU A 60 -5.84 8.76 5.83
N MET A 61 -6.97 9.08 5.18
CA MET A 61 -8.29 8.74 5.70
C MET A 61 -8.50 7.22 5.85
N ILE A 62 -7.99 6.41 4.91
CA ILE A 62 -8.07 4.95 5.00
C ILE A 62 -7.25 4.43 6.19
N LYS A 63 -6.04 4.97 6.40
CA LYS A 63 -5.19 4.59 7.54
C LYS A 63 -5.84 4.94 8.87
N GLU A 64 -6.38 6.15 9.00
CA GLU A 64 -7.10 6.58 10.22
C GLU A 64 -8.32 5.70 10.51
N LYS A 65 -9.12 5.39 9.47
CA LYS A 65 -10.26 4.48 9.59
C LYS A 65 -9.82 3.08 9.99
N GLN A 66 -8.71 2.58 9.46
CA GLN A 66 -8.18 1.27 9.82
C GLN A 66 -7.71 1.22 11.29
N ILE A 67 -7.03 2.27 11.78
CA ILE A 67 -6.62 2.36 13.19
C ILE A 67 -7.84 2.38 14.11
N THR A 68 -8.85 3.16 13.75
CA THR A 68 -10.11 3.26 14.51
C THR A 68 -10.82 1.90 14.55
N LEU A 69 -10.96 1.24 13.41
CA LEU A 69 -11.59 -0.08 13.30
C LEU A 69 -10.83 -1.11 14.16
N ASN A 70 -9.51 -1.17 14.06
CA ASN A 70 -8.71 -2.09 14.86
C ASN A 70 -8.88 -1.83 16.37
N THR A 71 -8.94 -0.56 16.77
CA THR A 71 -9.15 -0.17 18.17
C THR A 71 -10.54 -0.56 18.66
N GLU A 72 -11.58 -0.31 17.85
CA GLU A 72 -12.95 -0.71 18.16
C GLU A 72 -13.11 -2.23 18.19
N GLN A 73 -12.47 -2.95 17.27
CA GLN A 73 -12.47 -4.41 17.26
C GLN A 73 -11.77 -4.98 18.49
N GLN A 74 -10.65 -4.37 18.92
CA GLN A 74 -9.99 -4.74 20.17
C GLN A 74 -10.90 -4.51 21.37
N LYS A 75 -11.55 -3.34 21.48
CA LYS A 75 -12.53 -3.04 22.54
C LYS A 75 -13.71 -4.01 22.51
N LEU A 76 -14.22 -4.34 21.33
CA LEU A 76 -15.31 -5.30 21.18
C LEU A 76 -14.88 -6.69 21.65
N SER A 77 -13.66 -7.11 21.31
CA SER A 77 -13.13 -8.40 21.77
C SER A 77 -12.92 -8.45 23.28
N SER A 78 -12.47 -7.36 23.91
CA SER A 78 -12.32 -7.29 25.36
C SER A 78 -13.67 -7.33 26.05
N VAL A 79 -14.64 -6.53 25.59
CA VAL A 79 -16.01 -6.54 26.12
C VAL A 79 -16.67 -7.92 25.93
N LYS A 80 -16.45 -8.59 24.79
CA LYS A 80 -16.94 -9.95 24.57
C LYS A 80 -16.32 -10.96 25.55
N LYS A 81 -15.02 -10.83 25.84
CA LYS A 81 -14.34 -11.66 26.84
C LYS A 81 -14.89 -11.40 28.24
N ASP A 82 -15.07 -10.14 28.60
CA ASP A 82 -15.62 -9.74 29.91
C ASP A 82 -17.06 -10.25 30.06
N GLY A 83 -17.88 -10.13 29.02
CA GLY A 83 -19.24 -10.67 28.99
C GLY A 83 -19.27 -12.20 29.11
N HIS A 84 -18.34 -12.91 28.45
CA HIS A 84 -18.22 -14.36 28.62
C HIS A 84 -17.78 -14.74 30.04
N SER A 85 -16.83 -14.00 30.64
CA SER A 85 -16.43 -14.22 32.02
C SER A 85 -17.61 -14.00 32.96
N LEU A 86 -18.31 -12.89 32.81
CA LEU A 86 -19.49 -12.56 33.62
C LEU A 86 -20.58 -13.62 33.49
N ASN A 87 -20.84 -14.12 32.27
CA ASN A 87 -21.81 -15.18 32.08
C ASN A 87 -21.41 -16.49 32.78
N ASN A 88 -20.12 -16.82 32.78
CA ASN A 88 -19.61 -17.96 33.54
C ASN A 88 -19.77 -17.76 35.05
N ASP A 89 -19.50 -16.55 35.54
CA ASP A 89 -19.64 -16.21 36.95
C ASP A 89 -21.11 -16.27 37.39
N VAL A 90 -22.02 -15.71 36.60
CA VAL A 90 -23.48 -15.82 36.83
C VAL A 90 -23.91 -17.29 36.83
N LYS A 91 -23.41 -18.09 35.91
CA LYS A 91 -23.70 -19.54 35.88
C LYS A 91 -23.18 -20.22 37.16
N ALA A 92 -21.94 -19.98 37.57
CA ALA A 92 -21.39 -20.54 38.80
C ALA A 92 -22.20 -20.13 40.04
N LEU A 93 -22.75 -18.91 40.05
CA LEU A 93 -23.61 -18.39 41.11
C LEU A 93 -25.05 -18.93 41.09
N THR A 94 -25.53 -19.45 39.96
CA THR A 94 -26.92 -19.92 39.78
C THR A 94 -27.06 -21.44 39.58
N SER A 95 -25.94 -22.15 39.40
CA SER A 95 -25.94 -23.61 39.21
C SER A 95 -26.22 -24.38 40.52
N SER A 96 -25.22 -24.55 41.39
CA SER A 96 -25.28 -25.45 42.55
C SER A 96 -24.46 -24.89 43.71
N GLU A 97 -24.78 -25.32 44.94
CA GLU A 97 -24.10 -24.86 46.15
C GLU A 97 -22.57 -25.06 46.10
N GLU A 98 -22.10 -26.18 45.56
CA GLU A 98 -20.66 -26.46 45.45
C GLU A 98 -19.97 -25.55 44.41
N GLU A 99 -20.65 -25.17 43.32
CA GLU A 99 -20.12 -24.20 42.35
C GLU A 99 -20.06 -22.79 42.95
N ILE A 100 -21.06 -22.40 43.76
CA ILE A 100 -21.08 -21.14 44.50
C ILE A 100 -19.91 -21.10 45.49
N LEU A 101 -19.69 -22.18 46.24
CA LEU A 101 -18.58 -22.29 47.20
C LEU A 101 -17.23 -22.28 46.51
N LYS A 102 -17.09 -22.94 45.35
CA LYS A 102 -15.87 -22.90 44.54
C LYS A 102 -15.57 -21.48 44.02
N PHE A 103 -16.60 -20.77 43.59
CA PHE A 103 -16.49 -19.36 43.19
C PHE A 103 -16.07 -18.46 44.37
N ALA A 104 -16.70 -18.64 45.54
CA ALA A 104 -16.39 -17.89 46.76
C ALA A 104 -14.96 -18.17 47.27
N ARG A 105 -14.51 -19.43 47.25
CA ARG A 105 -13.12 -19.82 47.56
C ARG A 105 -12.12 -19.10 46.65
N LYS A 106 -12.39 -19.09 45.34
CA LYS A 106 -11.51 -18.50 44.33
C LYS A 106 -11.39 -16.98 44.44
N LEU A 107 -12.51 -16.28 44.64
CA LEU A 107 -12.51 -14.80 44.62
C LEU A 107 -12.29 -14.16 46.00
N TYR A 108 -12.80 -14.78 47.05
CA TYR A 108 -12.85 -14.18 48.38
C TYR A 108 -12.08 -14.97 49.44
N GLY A 109 -11.44 -16.08 49.06
CA GLY A 109 -10.73 -16.94 50.01
C GLY A 109 -11.64 -17.55 51.07
N PHE A 110 -12.94 -17.69 50.77
CA PHE A 110 -13.93 -18.21 51.70
C PHE A 110 -13.64 -19.68 52.03
N SER A 111 -13.51 -20.05 53.31
CA SER A 111 -13.38 -21.45 53.75
C SER A 111 -14.56 -21.87 54.63
N LYS A 112 -14.94 -23.15 54.58
CA LYS A 112 -15.91 -23.71 55.52
C LYS A 112 -15.27 -23.88 56.91
N PRO A 113 -16.08 -23.96 57.99
CA PRO A 113 -15.58 -24.36 59.29
C PRO A 113 -14.83 -25.69 59.17
N ASN A 114 -13.57 -25.73 59.62
CA ASN A 114 -12.59 -26.83 59.50
C ASN A 114 -11.88 -26.99 58.14
N GLU A 115 -11.95 -26.02 57.23
CA GLU A 115 -11.12 -25.96 56.02
C GLU A 115 -10.01 -24.91 56.14
N THR A 116 -8.77 -25.28 55.78
CA THR A 116 -7.63 -24.34 55.65
C THR A 116 -7.33 -24.12 54.17
N ILE A 117 -7.38 -22.86 53.72
CA ILE A 117 -7.08 -22.49 52.32
C ILE A 117 -5.65 -21.98 52.22
N PHE A 118 -4.91 -22.51 51.25
CA PHE A 118 -3.58 -22.03 50.90
C PHE A 118 -3.67 -21.25 49.59
N GLN A 119 -3.32 -19.97 49.63
CA GLN A 119 -3.12 -19.19 48.41
C GLN A 119 -1.74 -19.55 47.84
N ILE A 120 -1.71 -20.14 46.66
CA ILE A 120 -0.48 -20.40 45.93
C ILE A 120 -0.26 -19.18 45.05
N THR A 121 0.70 -18.32 45.41
CA THR A 121 1.15 -17.23 44.55
C THR A 121 2.02 -17.85 43.45
N GLU A 122 1.57 -17.82 42.20
CA GLU A 122 2.44 -18.06 41.03
C GLU A 122 3.37 -16.86 40.79
#